data_AF-A0A659SFI4-F1
#
_entry.id   AF-A0A659SFI4-F1
#
_cell.length_a   1.000
_cell.length_b   1.000
_cell.length_c   1.000
_cell.angle_alpha   90.00
_cell.angle_beta   90.00
_cell.angle_gamma   90.00
#
_symmetry.space_group_name_H-M   'P 1'
#
loop_
_entity.id
_entity.type
_entity.pdbx_description
1 polymer ?
#
loop_
_entity_poly.entity_id
_entity_poly.type
_entity_poly.pdbx_seq_one_letter_code
_entity_poly.pdbx_strand_id
1 'polypeptide(L)'
;MIPPEIRRSVLLQKAIKLALAGTLLTFASFSATAADPSSDTETPQPPDILLGPLFNDVQNAKLFPDQKTFADAIPNSDPLMILADYRMQRNQSGFDLRHFVDVNFTLPKAGEKYVPPAGQSLREHIDGLWPVLTRSTKNVEKWDSLLPLPESYVVPGGRFREIYYWDSYFTMLGLAESGHWDKVADMVANFGYEIDAWGHIPNGNRTYYLSRSQPPFFAFMVELLAEHEGDDALKEYLPQLQKEYAYWMEGVETLQPGQQNQRVVKLE
;
A
#
# COMPACT_ATOMS: atom_id res chain seq x y z
N MET A 1 17.29 -4.17 107.34
CA MET A 1 17.70 -5.44 108.00
C MET A 1 18.18 -6.41 106.93
N ILE A 2 19.03 -7.38 107.30
CA ILE A 2 19.87 -8.21 106.40
C ILE A 2 19.10 -9.50 105.92
N PRO A 3 19.62 -10.38 105.04
CA PRO A 3 19.19 -10.55 103.64
C PRO A 3 18.26 -11.80 103.44
N PRO A 4 18.49 -12.90 102.65
CA PRO A 4 19.64 -13.40 101.84
C PRO A 4 19.36 -13.57 100.32
N GLU A 5 20.35 -14.13 99.59
CA GLU A 5 20.20 -14.75 98.26
C GLU A 5 19.43 -16.09 98.32
N ILE A 6 19.13 -16.71 97.15
CA ILE A 6 19.55 -18.11 96.85
C ILE A 6 19.41 -18.50 95.35
N ARG A 7 20.54 -18.93 94.78
CA ARG A 7 20.83 -19.96 93.73
C ARG A 7 19.96 -20.12 92.45
N ARG A 8 20.66 -19.92 91.31
CA ARG A 8 21.03 -20.88 90.24
C ARG A 8 20.15 -22.12 89.94
N SER A 9 20.26 -22.53 88.66
CA SER A 9 20.22 -23.93 88.12
C SER A 9 18.89 -24.34 87.44
N VAL A 10 18.81 -25.00 86.27
CA VAL A 10 19.71 -25.22 85.09
C VAL A 10 18.92 -26.00 84.01
N LEU A 11 19.18 -25.74 82.72
CA LEU A 11 18.97 -26.58 81.52
C LEU A 11 17.58 -27.21 81.16
N LEU A 12 17.40 -27.33 79.83
CA LEU A 12 16.55 -28.30 79.10
C LEU A 12 15.02 -28.15 79.28
N GLN A 13 14.17 -28.27 78.25
CA GLN A 13 14.28 -29.00 76.97
C GLN A 13 13.57 -28.26 75.82
N LYS A 14 13.98 -28.53 74.57
CA LYS A 14 13.23 -28.16 73.35
C LYS A 14 12.28 -29.30 72.96
N ALA A 15 11.02 -29.00 72.64
CA ALA A 15 10.23 -29.78 71.65
C ALA A 15 8.94 -29.07 71.21
N ILE A 16 8.88 -28.76 69.90
CA ILE A 16 7.71 -28.92 69.01
C ILE A 16 6.40 -28.16 69.35
N LYS A 17 6.03 -27.22 68.46
CA LYS A 17 4.78 -27.27 67.67
C LYS A 17 4.79 -26.29 66.50
N LEU A 18 4.45 -26.80 65.31
CA LEU A 18 4.18 -26.04 64.09
C LEU A 18 2.70 -25.61 64.07
N ALA A 19 2.39 -24.35 63.78
CA ALA A 19 1.06 -23.94 63.31
C ALA A 19 1.07 -22.54 62.66
N LEU A 20 1.08 -22.55 61.32
CA LEU A 20 0.48 -21.63 60.33
C LEU A 20 0.30 -20.10 60.54
N ALA A 21 0.41 -19.44 59.37
CA ALA A 21 -0.31 -18.26 58.90
C ALA A 21 0.19 -16.86 59.31
N GLY A 22 0.94 -16.26 58.38
CA GLY A 22 1.33 -14.85 58.38
C GLY A 22 1.73 -14.40 56.96
N THR A 23 0.84 -14.53 56.00
CA THR A 23 1.11 -14.18 54.59
C THR A 23 1.13 -12.66 54.42
N LEU A 24 2.31 -12.05 54.37
CA LEU A 24 2.43 -10.64 53.97
C LEU A 24 2.20 -10.51 52.45
N LEU A 25 1.24 -9.68 52.06
CA LEU A 25 1.07 -9.25 50.68
C LEU A 25 2.18 -8.26 50.29
N THR A 26 3.07 -8.67 49.40
CA THR A 26 3.93 -7.74 48.65
C THR A 26 3.31 -7.50 47.27
N PHE A 27 2.60 -6.37 47.11
CA PHE A 27 2.23 -5.89 45.78
C PHE A 27 3.48 -5.37 45.07
N ALA A 28 3.99 -6.14 44.10
CA ALA A 28 4.98 -5.65 43.15
C ALA A 28 4.25 -4.89 42.04
N SER A 29 4.46 -3.58 41.99
CA SER A 29 3.79 -2.67 41.06
C SER A 29 4.69 -2.30 39.89
N PHE A 30 4.26 -2.65 38.67
CA PHE A 30 4.73 -2.17 37.37
C PHE A 30 6.20 -2.52 36.98
N SER A 31 6.55 -2.59 35.70
CA SER A 31 5.79 -2.23 34.49
C SER A 31 5.65 -3.41 33.52
N ALA A 32 4.42 -3.67 33.07
CA ALA A 32 4.26 -4.29 31.76
C ALA A 32 4.62 -3.21 30.73
N THR A 33 5.73 -3.39 30.01
CA THR A 33 5.92 -2.68 28.75
C THR A 33 4.82 -3.16 27.81
N ALA A 34 3.80 -2.33 27.61
CA ALA A 34 2.99 -2.46 26.41
C ALA A 34 3.98 -2.34 25.25
N ALA A 35 4.21 -3.43 24.54
CA ALA A 35 4.73 -3.31 23.20
C ALA A 35 3.71 -2.44 22.45
N ASP A 36 4.17 -1.36 21.82
CA ASP A 36 3.36 -0.75 20.76
C ASP A 36 2.97 -1.88 19.82
N PRO A 37 1.69 -1.98 19.41
CA PRO A 37 1.38 -2.81 18.27
C PRO A 37 2.20 -2.22 17.13
N SER A 38 3.17 -2.98 16.63
CA SER A 38 3.77 -2.65 15.35
C SER A 38 2.61 -2.49 14.39
N SER A 39 2.44 -1.28 13.86
CA SER A 39 1.63 -1.08 12.67
C SER A 39 2.43 -1.66 11.51
N ASP A 40 2.57 -2.99 11.52
CA ASP A 40 2.91 -3.80 10.37
C ASP A 40 1.75 -3.61 9.40
N THR A 41 1.78 -2.48 8.68
CA THR A 41 0.94 -2.22 7.53
C THR A 41 1.42 -3.17 6.44
N GLU A 42 0.97 -4.42 6.57
CA GLU A 42 1.28 -5.52 5.68
C GLU A 42 1.03 -5.07 4.24
N THR A 43 2.11 -5.03 3.44
CA THR A 43 2.07 -4.45 2.10
C THR A 43 0.92 -5.09 1.30
N PRO A 44 0.01 -4.30 0.70
CA PRO A 44 -1.16 -4.83 0.00
C PRO A 44 -0.80 -5.92 -1.01
N GLN A 45 -1.29 -7.13 -0.77
CA GLN A 45 -0.92 -8.29 -1.57
C GLN A 45 -1.47 -8.18 -3.00
N PRO A 46 -0.68 -8.54 -4.03
CA PRO A 46 -1.16 -8.56 -5.41
C PRO A 46 -2.16 -9.72 -5.62
N PRO A 47 -3.06 -9.64 -6.63
CA PRO A 47 -4.16 -10.59 -6.78
C PRO A 47 -3.73 -12.05 -6.98
N ASP A 48 -2.56 -12.31 -7.56
CA ASP A 48 -1.99 -13.64 -7.75
C ASP A 48 -1.56 -14.30 -6.44
N ILE A 49 -1.19 -13.52 -5.42
CA ILE A 49 -0.93 -14.01 -4.07
C ILE A 49 -2.23 -14.08 -3.26
N LEU A 50 -3.03 -13.00 -3.29
CA LEU A 50 -4.28 -12.89 -2.53
C LEU A 50 -5.32 -13.95 -2.92
N LEU A 51 -5.42 -14.29 -4.21
CA LEU A 51 -6.35 -15.26 -4.77
C LEU A 51 -5.65 -16.53 -5.29
N GLY A 52 -4.31 -16.62 -5.16
CA GLY A 52 -3.54 -17.85 -5.32
C GLY A 52 -3.93 -18.74 -6.52
N PRO A 53 -4.27 -20.03 -6.31
CA PRO A 53 -4.68 -20.92 -7.39
C PRO A 53 -5.90 -20.43 -8.19
N LEU A 54 -6.88 -19.79 -7.56
CA LEU A 54 -8.07 -19.29 -8.25
C LEU A 54 -7.71 -18.21 -9.27
N PHE A 55 -6.77 -17.32 -8.95
CA PHE A 55 -6.27 -16.33 -9.90
C PHE A 55 -5.67 -17.00 -11.14
N ASN A 56 -4.77 -17.94 -10.92
CA ASN A 56 -4.11 -18.67 -12.01
C ASN A 56 -5.12 -19.46 -12.86
N ASP A 57 -6.09 -20.13 -12.23
CA ASP A 57 -7.10 -20.93 -12.92
C ASP A 57 -8.02 -20.03 -13.79
N VAL A 58 -8.43 -18.86 -13.31
CA VAL A 58 -9.23 -17.87 -14.06
C VAL A 58 -8.45 -17.27 -15.24
N GLN A 59 -7.19 -16.89 -15.02
CA GLN A 59 -6.34 -16.30 -16.06
C GLN A 59 -5.98 -17.32 -17.15
N ASN A 60 -5.74 -18.59 -16.79
CA ASN A 60 -5.46 -19.69 -17.72
C ASN A 60 -6.69 -20.10 -18.52
N ALA A 61 -7.89 -20.06 -17.91
CA ALA A 61 -9.15 -20.30 -18.59
C ALA A 61 -9.54 -19.21 -19.59
N LYS A 62 -8.86 -18.04 -19.57
CA LYS A 62 -9.09 -16.90 -20.49
C LYS A 62 -10.56 -16.46 -20.53
N LEU A 63 -11.22 -16.42 -19.36
CA LEU A 63 -12.63 -16.03 -19.22
C LEU A 63 -12.92 -14.59 -19.67
N PHE A 64 -11.88 -13.77 -19.76
CA PHE A 64 -11.92 -12.38 -20.22
C PHE A 64 -10.87 -12.18 -21.33
N PRO A 65 -11.17 -11.36 -22.37
CA PRO A 65 -10.24 -11.14 -23.48
C PRO A 65 -9.01 -10.30 -23.08
N ASP A 66 -9.11 -9.51 -22.02
CA ASP A 66 -8.00 -8.77 -21.41
C ASP A 66 -7.73 -9.34 -20.01
N GLN A 67 -6.52 -9.85 -19.80
CA GLN A 67 -6.06 -10.40 -18.51
C GLN A 67 -6.08 -9.38 -17.36
N LYS A 68 -6.04 -8.07 -17.64
CA LYS A 68 -6.19 -7.03 -16.61
C LYS A 68 -7.61 -6.99 -16.01
N THR A 69 -8.61 -7.48 -16.75
CA THR A 69 -10.02 -7.51 -16.28
C THR A 69 -10.19 -8.22 -14.94
N PHE A 70 -9.48 -9.32 -14.70
CA PHE A 70 -9.55 -10.05 -13.43
C PHE A 70 -8.50 -9.59 -12.41
N ALA A 71 -7.40 -8.99 -12.83
CA ALA A 71 -6.46 -8.32 -11.92
C ALA A 71 -7.08 -7.07 -11.26
N ASP A 72 -8.04 -6.44 -11.93
CA ASP A 72 -8.85 -5.31 -11.47
C ASP A 72 -10.19 -5.74 -10.84
N ALA A 73 -10.43 -7.03 -10.62
CA ALA A 73 -11.68 -7.53 -10.05
C ALA A 73 -11.65 -7.46 -8.52
N ILE A 74 -12.73 -6.96 -7.92
CA ILE A 74 -12.85 -6.78 -6.47
C ILE A 74 -13.55 -8.00 -5.86
N PRO A 75 -12.96 -8.71 -4.88
CA PRO A 75 -13.63 -9.78 -4.14
C PRO A 75 -14.89 -9.28 -3.41
N ASN A 76 -16.03 -9.92 -3.65
CA ASN A 76 -17.31 -9.56 -3.00
C ASN A 76 -17.38 -10.00 -1.52
N SER A 77 -16.46 -10.84 -1.07
CA SER A 77 -16.32 -11.31 0.30
C SER A 77 -14.87 -11.72 0.58
N ASP A 78 -14.58 -12.27 1.76
CA ASP A 78 -13.21 -12.56 2.17
C ASP A 78 -12.50 -13.54 1.22
N PRO A 79 -11.33 -13.18 0.65
CA PRO A 79 -10.55 -14.06 -0.23
C PRO A 79 -10.31 -15.45 0.35
N LEU A 80 -10.13 -15.60 1.66
CA LEU A 80 -9.94 -16.93 2.28
C LEU A 80 -11.22 -17.78 2.21
N MET A 81 -12.39 -17.16 2.33
CA MET A 81 -13.69 -17.84 2.18
C MET A 81 -13.93 -18.22 0.72
N ILE A 82 -13.72 -17.29 -0.22
CA ILE A 82 -13.84 -17.55 -1.66
C ILE A 82 -12.89 -18.69 -2.09
N LEU A 83 -11.67 -18.73 -1.56
CA LEU A 83 -10.71 -19.80 -1.83
C LEU A 83 -11.09 -21.14 -1.20
N ALA A 84 -11.72 -21.15 -0.03
CA ALA A 84 -12.26 -22.37 0.58
C ALA A 84 -13.40 -22.95 -0.27
N ASP A 85 -14.37 -22.11 -0.64
CA ASP A 85 -15.49 -22.49 -1.49
C ASP A 85 -15.03 -22.96 -2.87
N TYR A 86 -14.07 -22.26 -3.48
CA TYR A 86 -13.47 -22.67 -4.75
C TYR A 86 -12.84 -24.07 -4.66
N ARG A 87 -12.07 -24.35 -3.61
CA ARG A 87 -11.44 -25.66 -3.39
C ARG A 87 -12.47 -26.78 -3.21
N MET A 88 -13.61 -26.49 -2.57
CA MET A 88 -14.71 -27.45 -2.41
C MET A 88 -15.47 -27.70 -3.73
N GLN A 89 -15.66 -26.68 -4.56
CA GLN A 89 -16.50 -26.75 -5.75
C GLN A 89 -15.76 -27.18 -7.03
N ARG A 90 -14.49 -26.80 -7.21
CA ARG A 90 -13.78 -26.92 -8.51
C ARG A 90 -13.65 -28.33 -9.11
N ASN A 91 -13.78 -29.37 -8.27
CA ASN A 91 -13.72 -30.78 -8.69
C ASN A 91 -15.10 -31.45 -8.76
N GLN A 92 -16.19 -30.71 -8.53
CA GLN A 92 -17.55 -31.24 -8.58
C GLN A 92 -18.07 -31.30 -10.02
N SER A 93 -18.91 -32.30 -10.31
CA SER A 93 -19.58 -32.40 -11.60
C SER A 93 -20.53 -31.21 -11.79
N GLY A 94 -20.39 -30.50 -12.91
CA GLY A 94 -21.18 -29.30 -13.21
C GLY A 94 -20.63 -27.99 -12.64
N PHE A 95 -19.41 -27.98 -12.08
CA PHE A 95 -18.75 -26.73 -11.71
C PHE A 95 -18.48 -25.85 -12.95
N ASP A 96 -18.92 -24.59 -12.88
CA ASP A 96 -18.64 -23.58 -13.90
C ASP A 96 -17.84 -22.42 -13.29
N LEU A 97 -16.58 -22.28 -13.73
CA LEU A 97 -15.66 -21.26 -13.22
C LEU A 97 -16.13 -19.84 -13.54
N ARG A 98 -16.87 -19.65 -14.64
CA ARG A 98 -17.33 -18.33 -15.06
C ARG A 98 -18.45 -17.84 -14.14
N HIS A 99 -19.43 -18.68 -13.87
CA HIS A 99 -20.47 -18.42 -12.89
C HIS A 99 -19.90 -18.23 -11.48
N PHE A 100 -18.90 -19.03 -11.09
CA PHE A 100 -18.21 -18.84 -9.80
C PHE A 100 -17.57 -17.45 -9.71
N VAL A 101 -16.93 -16.97 -10.78
CA VAL A 101 -16.36 -15.60 -10.83
C VAL A 101 -17.46 -14.53 -10.80
N ASP A 102 -18.50 -14.66 -11.63
CA ASP A 102 -19.58 -13.67 -11.74
C ASP A 102 -20.39 -13.52 -10.41
N VAL A 103 -20.37 -14.54 -9.53
CA VAL A 103 -20.96 -14.48 -8.18
C VAL A 103 -20.01 -13.87 -7.14
N ASN A 104 -18.72 -14.24 -7.17
CA ASN A 104 -17.77 -13.91 -6.10
C ASN A 104 -16.98 -12.61 -6.32
N PHE A 105 -17.02 -12.00 -7.51
CA PHE A 105 -16.25 -10.82 -7.84
C PHE A 105 -17.05 -9.72 -8.53
N THR A 106 -16.78 -8.47 -8.17
CA THR A 106 -17.24 -7.31 -8.92
C THR A 106 -16.20 -7.00 -10.00
N LEU A 107 -16.57 -7.25 -11.26
CA LEU A 107 -15.72 -6.97 -12.41
C LEU A 107 -15.73 -5.47 -12.75
N PRO A 108 -14.60 -4.92 -13.24
CA PRO A 108 -14.43 -3.48 -13.38
C PRO A 108 -15.20 -2.96 -14.61
N LYS A 109 -16.15 -2.06 -14.39
CA LYS A 109 -17.08 -1.55 -15.41
C LYS A 109 -16.35 -0.94 -16.62
N ALA A 110 -16.92 -1.13 -17.81
CA ALA A 110 -16.46 -0.40 -18.99
C ALA A 110 -16.73 1.11 -18.81
N GLY A 111 -15.75 1.95 -19.17
CA GLY A 111 -15.94 3.39 -19.19
C GLY A 111 -16.96 3.82 -20.24
N GLU A 112 -17.63 4.95 -20.01
CA GLU A 112 -18.55 5.52 -20.99
C GLU A 112 -17.80 5.91 -22.27
N LYS A 113 -18.44 5.70 -23.43
CA LYS A 113 -17.89 6.13 -24.71
C LYS A 113 -18.12 7.63 -24.86
N TYR A 114 -17.08 8.42 -24.62
CA TYR A 114 -17.08 9.83 -24.99
C TYR A 114 -17.22 9.96 -26.50
N VAL A 115 -18.18 10.78 -26.95
CA VAL A 115 -18.37 11.14 -28.36
C VAL A 115 -18.28 12.66 -28.45
N PRO A 116 -17.27 13.23 -29.14
CA PRO A 116 -17.15 14.67 -29.29
C PRO A 116 -18.34 15.23 -30.09
N PRO A 117 -18.89 16.40 -29.71
CA PRO A 117 -19.89 17.11 -30.52
C PRO A 117 -19.38 17.40 -31.95
N ALA A 118 -20.30 17.38 -32.91
CA ALA A 118 -19.96 17.68 -34.31
C ALA A 118 -19.42 19.11 -34.44
N GLY A 119 -18.21 19.26 -34.99
CA GLY A 119 -17.54 20.55 -35.17
C GLY A 119 -16.68 21.03 -34.00
N GLN A 120 -16.57 20.26 -32.90
CA GLN A 120 -15.63 20.55 -31.81
C GLN A 120 -14.18 20.58 -32.32
N SER A 121 -13.41 21.59 -31.92
CA SER A 121 -11.98 21.68 -32.24
C SER A 121 -11.13 20.71 -31.41
N LEU A 122 -9.90 20.45 -31.85
CA LEU A 122 -8.97 19.56 -31.12
C LEU A 122 -8.69 20.05 -29.69
N ARG A 123 -8.55 21.37 -29.48
CA ARG A 123 -8.31 21.95 -28.16
C ARG A 123 -9.52 21.75 -27.25
N GLU A 124 -10.71 22.17 -27.68
CA GLU A 124 -11.96 21.97 -26.93
C GLU A 124 -12.24 20.49 -26.62
N HIS A 125 -11.80 19.57 -27.50
CA HIS A 125 -11.89 18.14 -27.27
C HIS A 125 -10.96 17.66 -26.15
N ILE A 126 -9.71 18.10 -26.14
CA ILE A 126 -8.73 17.77 -25.10
C ILE A 126 -9.16 18.36 -23.74
N ASP A 127 -9.50 19.65 -23.70
CA ASP A 127 -9.95 20.33 -22.47
C ASP A 127 -11.21 19.67 -21.91
N GLY A 128 -12.14 19.27 -22.80
CA GLY A 128 -13.36 18.54 -22.46
C GLY A 128 -13.15 17.09 -22.01
N LEU A 129 -11.96 16.51 -22.20
CA LEU A 129 -11.62 15.15 -21.76
C LEU A 129 -11.00 15.10 -20.36
N TRP A 130 -10.42 16.18 -19.83
CA TRP A 130 -9.82 16.14 -18.48
C TRP A 130 -10.80 15.66 -17.39
N PRO A 131 -12.08 16.11 -17.31
CA PRO A 131 -13.03 15.58 -16.35
C PRO A 131 -13.38 14.09 -16.60
N VAL A 132 -13.39 13.65 -17.87
CA VAL A 132 -13.70 12.27 -18.28
C VAL A 132 -12.57 11.30 -17.90
N LEU A 133 -11.33 11.79 -17.89
CA LEU A 133 -10.13 11.05 -17.51
C LEU A 133 -9.75 11.22 -16.02
N THR A 134 -10.35 12.17 -15.30
CA THR A 134 -10.11 12.35 -13.86
C THR A 134 -10.76 11.25 -13.02
N ARG A 135 -10.02 10.72 -12.05
CA ARG A 135 -10.48 9.77 -11.03
C ARG A 135 -10.18 10.32 -9.64
N SER A 136 -10.89 9.81 -8.63
CA SER A 136 -10.60 10.07 -7.22
C SER A 136 -10.83 8.78 -6.45
N THR A 137 -9.84 8.35 -5.67
CA THR A 137 -9.83 7.05 -4.96
C THR A 137 -9.39 7.22 -3.51
N LYS A 138 -9.81 8.32 -2.86
CA LYS A 138 -9.51 8.58 -1.43
C LYS A 138 -9.92 7.42 -0.51
N ASN A 139 -10.95 6.67 -0.91
CA ASN A 139 -11.30 5.38 -0.34
C ASN A 139 -11.41 4.35 -1.49
N VAL A 140 -10.98 3.12 -1.24
CA VAL A 140 -11.12 1.96 -2.14
C VAL A 140 -11.86 0.85 -1.40
N GLU A 141 -12.53 -0.03 -2.14
CA GLU A 141 -13.21 -1.18 -1.54
C GLU A 141 -12.21 -2.15 -0.91
N LYS A 142 -12.65 -2.88 0.12
CA LYS A 142 -11.78 -3.86 0.77
C LYS A 142 -11.38 -4.93 -0.26
N TRP A 143 -10.07 -5.23 -0.32
CA TRP A 143 -9.46 -6.16 -1.27
C TRP A 143 -9.51 -5.73 -2.76
N ASP A 144 -9.87 -4.48 -3.08
CA ASP A 144 -9.58 -3.92 -4.41
C ASP A 144 -8.05 -3.94 -4.63
N SER A 145 -7.62 -4.20 -5.86
CA SER A 145 -6.22 -4.05 -6.23
C SER A 145 -5.84 -2.59 -6.45
N LEU A 146 -6.79 -1.66 -6.53
CA LEU A 146 -6.56 -0.22 -6.61
C LEU A 146 -6.06 0.31 -5.26
N LEU A 147 -4.98 1.08 -5.28
CA LEU A 147 -4.42 1.72 -4.10
C LEU A 147 -5.09 3.09 -3.89
N PRO A 148 -5.40 3.47 -2.64
CA PRO A 148 -5.97 4.78 -2.37
C PRO A 148 -4.95 5.88 -2.63
N LEU A 149 -5.43 7.03 -3.09
CA LEU A 149 -4.62 8.24 -3.31
C LEU A 149 -5.33 9.44 -2.65
N PRO A 150 -4.58 10.35 -1.99
CA PRO A 150 -5.17 11.44 -1.23
C PRO A 150 -5.96 12.41 -2.11
N GLU A 151 -5.52 12.69 -3.34
CA GLU A 151 -6.15 13.67 -4.23
C GLU A 151 -6.59 13.08 -5.58
N SER A 152 -7.21 13.90 -6.43
CA SER A 152 -7.69 13.46 -7.74
C SER A 152 -6.54 13.33 -8.74
N TYR A 153 -6.70 12.50 -9.77
CA TYR A 153 -5.65 12.27 -10.78
C TYR A 153 -6.24 11.95 -12.14
N VAL A 154 -5.48 12.24 -13.20
CA VAL A 154 -5.87 11.92 -14.58
C VAL A 154 -5.29 10.55 -14.97
N VAL A 155 -6.09 9.72 -15.64
CA VAL A 155 -5.65 8.41 -16.16
C VAL A 155 -5.49 8.43 -17.69
N PRO A 156 -4.62 7.59 -18.30
CA PRO A 156 -4.43 7.56 -19.75
C PRO A 156 -5.70 7.15 -20.54
N GLY A 157 -6.62 6.43 -19.90
CA GLY A 157 -7.93 6.07 -20.46
C GLY A 157 -8.06 4.65 -21.00
N GLY A 158 -9.29 4.28 -21.37
CA GLY A 158 -9.63 2.95 -21.89
C GLY A 158 -9.46 1.82 -20.85
N ARG A 159 -8.43 0.98 -21.04
CA ARG A 159 -8.08 -0.10 -20.09
C ARG A 159 -7.23 0.37 -18.91
N PHE A 160 -6.62 1.55 -19.05
CA PHE A 160 -5.81 2.22 -18.04
C PHE A 160 -6.76 3.05 -17.17
N ARG A 161 -6.98 2.58 -15.94
CA ARG A 161 -8.02 3.05 -14.99
C ARG A 161 -7.44 3.50 -13.65
N GLU A 162 -6.11 3.50 -13.58
CA GLU A 162 -5.23 3.89 -12.48
C GLU A 162 -4.30 5.01 -12.99
N ILE A 163 -3.69 5.77 -12.09
CA ILE A 163 -2.61 6.69 -12.44
C ILE A 163 -1.44 5.87 -13.01
N TYR A 164 -0.66 6.45 -13.92
CA TYR A 164 0.60 5.88 -14.41
C TYR A 164 1.69 6.95 -14.26
N TYR A 165 2.87 6.55 -13.80
CA TYR A 165 3.90 7.47 -13.35
C TYR A 165 4.39 8.40 -14.47
N TRP A 166 5.13 7.89 -15.46
CA TRP A 166 5.73 8.74 -16.49
C TRP A 166 4.69 9.39 -17.44
N ASP A 167 3.56 8.70 -17.70
CA ASP A 167 2.43 9.22 -18.49
C ASP A 167 1.85 10.50 -17.85
N SER A 168 1.88 10.58 -16.51
CA SER A 168 1.35 11.72 -15.77
C SER A 168 2.15 13.00 -16.00
N TYR A 169 3.48 12.94 -16.19
CA TYR A 169 4.26 14.15 -16.44
C TYR A 169 3.83 14.83 -17.76
N PHE A 170 3.71 14.06 -18.84
CA PHE A 170 3.23 14.57 -20.12
C PHE A 170 1.77 15.04 -20.05
N THR A 171 0.95 14.42 -19.20
CA THR A 171 -0.42 14.86 -18.92
C THR A 171 -0.43 16.19 -18.15
N MET A 172 0.45 16.35 -17.15
CA MET A 172 0.60 17.56 -16.35
C MET A 172 1.08 18.76 -17.15
N LEU A 173 1.94 18.56 -18.16
CA LEU A 173 2.29 19.62 -19.12
C LEU A 173 1.06 20.16 -19.87
N GLY A 174 0.13 19.28 -20.27
CA GLY A 174 -1.13 19.67 -20.89
C GLY A 174 -2.11 20.36 -19.93
N LEU A 175 -2.16 19.88 -18.68
CA LEU A 175 -2.94 20.51 -17.61
C LEU A 175 -2.42 21.92 -17.28
N ALA A 176 -1.10 22.10 -17.17
CA ALA A 176 -0.46 23.39 -16.96
C ALA A 176 -0.74 24.38 -18.11
N GLU A 177 -0.64 23.94 -19.37
CA GLU A 177 -0.94 24.77 -20.55
C GLU A 177 -2.40 25.21 -20.62
N SER A 178 -3.33 24.37 -20.15
CA SER A 178 -4.76 24.67 -20.02
C SER A 178 -5.13 25.36 -18.69
N GLY A 179 -4.15 25.70 -17.84
CA GLY A 179 -4.33 26.45 -16.60
C GLY A 179 -4.82 25.65 -15.39
N HIS A 180 -4.86 24.32 -15.49
CA HIS A 180 -5.26 23.39 -14.43
C HIS A 180 -4.13 23.10 -13.43
N TRP A 181 -3.53 24.15 -12.87
CA TRP A 181 -2.46 24.06 -11.87
C TRP A 181 -2.92 23.36 -10.57
N ASP A 182 -4.22 23.42 -10.27
CA ASP A 182 -4.84 22.62 -9.20
C ASP A 182 -4.58 21.12 -9.40
N LYS A 183 -4.66 20.63 -10.64
CA LYS A 183 -4.47 19.22 -10.98
C LYS A 183 -3.02 18.83 -11.08
N VAL A 184 -2.15 19.77 -11.44
CA VAL A 184 -0.69 19.60 -11.36
C VAL A 184 -0.30 19.38 -9.90
N ALA A 185 -0.75 20.24 -8.99
CA ALA A 185 -0.50 20.12 -7.55
C ALA A 185 -1.08 18.81 -6.95
N ASP A 186 -2.35 18.48 -7.23
CA ASP A 186 -2.98 17.21 -6.81
C ASP A 186 -2.15 15.99 -7.24
N MET A 187 -1.63 15.97 -8.48
CA MET A 187 -0.85 14.84 -8.99
C MET A 187 0.56 14.77 -8.39
N VAL A 188 1.24 15.91 -8.14
CA VAL A 188 2.51 15.91 -7.39
C VAL A 188 2.30 15.40 -5.96
N ALA A 189 1.25 15.86 -5.27
CA ALA A 189 0.91 15.43 -3.92
C ALA A 189 0.63 13.91 -3.85
N ASN A 190 -0.10 13.38 -4.84
CA ASN A 190 -0.35 11.94 -4.98
C ASN A 190 0.96 11.13 -5.13
N PHE A 191 1.89 11.59 -5.97
CA PHE A 191 3.18 10.90 -6.15
C PHE A 191 4.09 11.01 -4.93
N GLY A 192 4.10 12.17 -4.25
CA GLY A 192 4.79 12.32 -2.96
C GLY A 192 4.24 11.35 -1.90
N TYR A 193 2.92 11.18 -1.86
CA TYR A 193 2.27 10.19 -1.00
C TYR A 193 2.66 8.74 -1.35
N GLU A 194 2.73 8.36 -2.63
CA GLU A 194 3.19 7.01 -3.02
C GLU A 194 4.64 6.74 -2.60
N ILE A 195 5.53 7.73 -2.72
CA ILE A 195 6.91 7.67 -2.23
C ILE A 195 6.94 7.46 -0.70
N ASP A 196 6.08 8.15 0.05
CA ASP A 196 6.03 8.02 1.50
C ASP A 196 5.39 6.72 1.98
N ALA A 197 4.36 6.23 1.30
CA ALA A 197 3.64 5.00 1.65
C ALA A 197 4.38 3.72 1.22
N TRP A 198 5.00 3.71 0.04
CA TRP A 198 5.53 2.50 -0.61
C TRP A 198 7.04 2.55 -0.87
N GLY A 199 7.71 3.64 -0.51
CA GLY A 199 9.14 3.88 -0.70
C GLY A 199 9.55 4.28 -2.12
N HIS A 200 8.63 4.23 -3.08
CA HIS A 200 8.81 4.61 -4.47
C HIS A 200 7.45 4.82 -5.15
N ILE A 201 7.45 5.49 -6.30
CA ILE A 201 6.27 5.57 -7.16
C ILE A 201 6.14 4.24 -7.92
N PRO A 202 5.06 3.47 -7.74
CA PRO A 202 4.83 2.25 -8.51
C PRO A 202 4.54 2.58 -9.99
N ASN A 203 4.55 1.56 -10.85
CA ASN A 203 4.18 1.70 -12.27
C ASN A 203 2.82 2.40 -12.47
N GLY A 204 1.90 2.18 -11.54
CA GLY A 204 0.65 2.89 -11.33
C GLY A 204 0.03 2.46 -9.98
N ASN A 205 -1.06 3.10 -9.53
CA ASN A 205 -1.62 2.89 -8.19
C ASN A 205 -2.40 1.56 -8.04
N ARG A 206 -1.74 0.41 -8.29
CA ARG A 206 -2.29 -0.96 -8.13
C ARG A 206 -1.35 -1.86 -7.33
N THR A 207 -1.90 -2.79 -6.54
CA THR A 207 -1.11 -3.75 -5.72
C THR A 207 -0.12 -4.57 -6.56
N TYR A 208 -0.53 -5.01 -7.75
CA TYR A 208 0.32 -5.72 -8.72
C TYR A 208 1.38 -4.85 -9.43
N TYR A 209 1.45 -3.55 -9.10
CA TYR A 209 2.48 -2.61 -9.53
C TYR A 209 3.48 -2.24 -8.42
N LEU A 210 3.20 -2.52 -7.14
CA LEU A 210 4.12 -2.25 -6.02
C LEU A 210 5.50 -2.92 -6.14
N SER A 211 5.66 -3.91 -7.02
CA SER A 211 6.95 -4.59 -7.26
C SER A 211 7.90 -3.82 -8.19
N ARG A 212 7.50 -2.69 -8.79
CA ARG A 212 8.30 -1.94 -9.76
C ARG A 212 7.82 -0.51 -9.99
N SER A 213 8.75 0.38 -10.32
CA SER A 213 8.47 1.73 -10.79
C SER A 213 8.28 1.83 -12.32
N GLN A 214 8.46 3.04 -12.84
CA GLN A 214 8.49 3.46 -14.26
C GLN A 214 9.65 4.46 -14.44
N PRO A 215 9.92 5.02 -15.64
CA PRO A 215 10.93 6.06 -15.81
C PRO A 215 10.72 7.23 -14.81
N PRO A 216 11.76 7.65 -14.07
CA PRO A 216 11.58 8.60 -12.97
C PRO A 216 11.37 10.02 -13.47
N PHE A 217 10.13 10.52 -13.36
CA PHE A 217 9.73 11.86 -13.77
C PHE A 217 9.33 12.78 -12.60
N PHE A 218 9.33 12.32 -11.35
CA PHE A 218 8.88 13.11 -10.20
C PHE A 218 9.69 14.39 -9.99
N ALA A 219 11.01 14.36 -10.23
CA ALA A 219 11.83 15.58 -10.25
C ALA A 219 11.31 16.63 -11.25
N PHE A 220 11.01 16.23 -12.49
CA PHE A 220 10.45 17.13 -13.51
C PHE A 220 9.02 17.57 -13.18
N MET A 221 8.24 16.74 -12.48
CA MET A 221 6.89 17.10 -12.01
C MET A 221 6.95 18.18 -10.92
N VAL A 222 7.90 18.10 -9.98
CA VAL A 222 8.11 19.13 -8.95
C VAL A 222 8.71 20.39 -9.58
N GLU A 223 9.65 20.28 -10.54
CA GLU A 223 10.15 21.43 -11.30
C GLU A 223 9.02 22.15 -12.06
N LEU A 224 8.13 21.42 -12.71
CA LEU A 224 6.95 21.99 -13.38
C LEU A 224 6.04 22.74 -12.39
N LEU A 225 5.75 22.16 -11.22
CA LEU A 225 4.96 22.84 -10.19
C LEU A 225 5.66 24.11 -9.67
N ALA A 226 6.99 24.08 -9.55
CA ALA A 226 7.80 25.23 -9.14
C ALA A 226 7.80 26.38 -10.18
N GLU A 227 7.43 26.15 -11.45
CA GLU A 227 7.18 27.24 -12.41
C GLU A 227 5.99 28.12 -12.00
N HIS A 228 5.03 27.57 -11.24
CA HIS A 228 3.84 28.25 -10.75
C HIS A 228 3.95 28.68 -9.28
N GLU A 229 4.51 27.83 -8.42
CA GLU A 229 4.57 28.03 -6.96
C GLU A 229 5.94 28.53 -6.46
N GLY A 230 6.96 28.51 -7.32
CA GLY A 230 8.33 28.90 -6.99
C GLY A 230 9.09 27.85 -6.16
N ASP A 231 10.23 28.26 -5.61
CA ASP A 231 11.15 27.40 -4.86
C ASP A 231 10.54 26.70 -3.62
N ASP A 232 9.36 27.11 -3.16
CA ASP A 232 8.70 26.47 -2.01
C ASP A 232 8.23 25.05 -2.35
N ALA A 233 7.75 24.79 -3.57
CA ALA A 233 7.46 23.43 -4.04
C ALA A 233 8.71 22.53 -4.05
N LEU A 234 9.87 23.07 -4.48
CA LEU A 234 11.15 22.34 -4.44
C LEU A 234 11.57 21.98 -3.01
N LYS A 235 11.31 22.85 -2.03
CA LYS A 235 11.62 22.60 -0.61
C LYS A 235 10.66 21.60 0.02
N GLU A 236 9.38 21.69 -0.33
CA GLU A 236 8.33 20.81 0.19
C GLU A 236 8.57 19.36 -0.21
N TYR A 237 8.84 19.10 -1.50
CA TYR A 237 9.02 17.74 -2.02
C TYR A 237 10.47 17.21 -1.99
N LEU A 238 11.43 18.00 -1.48
CA LEU A 238 12.82 17.57 -1.31
C LEU A 238 12.98 16.23 -0.56
N PRO A 239 12.23 15.94 0.53
CA PRO A 239 12.33 14.65 1.23
C PRO A 239 11.92 13.46 0.33
N GLN A 240 10.86 13.61 -0.47
CA GLN A 240 10.37 12.59 -1.37
C GLN A 240 11.31 12.41 -2.56
N LEU A 241 11.86 13.50 -3.12
CA LEU A 241 12.91 13.46 -4.16
C LEU A 241 14.16 12.68 -3.68
N GLN A 242 14.59 12.93 -2.43
CA GLN A 242 15.70 12.19 -1.81
C GLN A 242 15.36 10.70 -1.58
N LYS A 243 14.12 10.39 -1.17
CA LYS A 243 13.68 9.01 -0.95
C LYS A 243 13.57 8.22 -2.25
N GLU A 244 13.02 8.82 -3.33
CA GLU A 244 12.97 8.18 -4.64
C GLU A 244 14.39 7.94 -5.19
N TYR A 245 15.30 8.92 -5.06
CA TYR A 245 16.71 8.73 -5.43
C TYR A 245 17.36 7.58 -4.63
N ALA A 246 17.09 7.48 -3.33
CA ALA A 246 17.59 6.37 -2.50
C ALA A 246 17.03 5.01 -2.93
N TYR A 247 15.77 4.94 -3.40
CA TYR A 247 15.22 3.76 -4.07
C TYR A 247 15.98 3.45 -5.37
N TRP A 248 16.22 4.42 -6.25
CA TRP A 248 16.94 4.15 -7.50
C TRP A 248 18.39 3.71 -7.28
N MET A 249 19.05 4.24 -6.25
CA MET A 249 20.45 3.95 -5.90
C MET A 249 20.63 2.81 -4.88
N GLU A 250 19.56 2.07 -4.56
CA GLU A 250 19.56 1.04 -3.52
C GLU A 250 20.66 -0.02 -3.74
N GLY A 251 21.62 -0.08 -2.82
CA GLY A 251 22.72 -1.04 -2.88
C GLY A 251 23.91 -0.65 -3.76
N VAL A 252 24.07 0.63 -4.11
CA VAL A 252 25.26 1.15 -4.82
C VAL A 252 26.56 1.06 -4.00
N GLU A 253 26.47 1.24 -2.68
CA GLU A 253 27.64 1.36 -1.78
C GLU A 253 28.57 0.14 -1.77
N THR A 254 28.03 -1.07 -2.02
CA THR A 254 28.80 -2.32 -2.04
C THR A 254 29.23 -2.74 -3.45
N LEU A 255 28.80 -2.01 -4.48
CA LEU A 255 28.93 -2.41 -5.88
C LEU A 255 30.36 -2.21 -6.40
N GLN A 256 30.91 -3.23 -7.07
CA GLN A 256 32.25 -3.16 -7.68
C GLN A 256 32.17 -2.78 -9.17
N PRO A 257 33.25 -2.24 -9.79
CA PRO A 257 33.29 -1.98 -11.23
C PRO A 257 32.92 -3.22 -12.05
N GLY A 258 32.16 -3.03 -13.13
CA GLY A 258 31.64 -4.09 -13.98
C GLY A 258 30.46 -4.90 -13.39
N GLN A 259 29.91 -4.49 -12.24
CA GLN A 259 28.78 -5.20 -11.59
C GLN A 259 27.47 -4.41 -11.67
N GLN A 260 26.35 -5.12 -11.49
CA GLN A 260 25.02 -4.56 -11.29
C GLN A 260 24.41 -5.03 -9.96
N ASN A 261 23.57 -4.18 -9.36
CA ASN A 261 22.73 -4.54 -8.22
C ASN A 261 21.38 -3.83 -8.34
N GLN A 262 20.30 -4.61 -8.35
CA GLN A 262 18.93 -4.15 -8.55
C GLN A 262 18.74 -3.21 -9.76
N ARG A 263 18.76 -1.89 -9.51
CA ARG A 263 18.52 -0.80 -10.48
C ARG A 263 19.81 -0.09 -10.90
N VAL A 264 20.94 -0.39 -10.26
CA VAL A 264 22.23 0.30 -10.43
C VAL A 264 23.22 -0.59 -11.19
N VAL A 265 23.97 0.02 -12.12
CA VAL A 265 25.12 -0.60 -12.80
C VAL A 265 26.33 0.29 -12.56
N LYS A 266 27.46 -0.31 -12.16
CA LYS A 266 28.74 0.39 -12.02
C LYS A 266 29.64 0.01 -13.20
N LEU A 267 29.97 1.01 -14.01
CA LEU A 267 30.84 0.85 -15.18
C LEU A 267 32.27 0.44 -14.75
N GLU A 268 33.07 -0.02 -15.71
CA GLU A 268 34.48 -0.40 -15.54
C GLU A 268 35.39 0.82 -15.30
#